data_AF-W4UQF8-F1
#
_entry.id   AF-W4UQF8-F1
#
_cell.length_a   1.000
_cell.length_b   1.000
_cell.length_c   1.000
_cell.angle_alpha   90.00
_cell.angle_beta   90.00
_cell.angle_gamma   90.00
#
_symmetry.space_group_name_H-M   'P 1'
#
loop_
_entity.id
_entity.type
_entity.pdbx_description
1 polymer ?
#
loop_
_entity_poly.entity_id
_entity_poly.type
_entity_poly.pdbx_seq_one_letter_code
_entity_poly.pdbx_strand_id
1 'polypeptide(L)' 'MGEKEKVKFDEKQYQKSLPLIKIQLKALIARDLWDMNEYFRLMNTTNESILKALEILNSDEYQNKLK' A
#
# COMPACT_ATOMS: atom_id res chain seq x y z
N MET A 1 8.18 -21.37 9.80
CA MET A 1 6.75 -21.64 9.52
C MET A 1 6.58 -22.26 8.14
N GLY A 2 7.02 -21.64 7.04
CA GLY A 2 6.83 -22.18 5.68
C GLY A 2 7.30 -23.62 5.45
N GLU A 3 8.54 -23.98 5.83
CA GLU A 3 9.05 -25.35 5.63
C GLU A 3 8.29 -26.41 6.45
N LYS A 4 7.84 -26.06 7.66
CA LYS A 4 6.99 -26.93 8.48
C LYS A 4 5.64 -27.22 7.80
N GLU A 5 5.14 -26.25 7.06
CA GLU A 5 3.91 -26.34 6.24
C GLU A 5 4.18 -26.84 4.80
N LYS A 6 5.38 -27.37 4.51
CA LYS A 6 5.81 -27.84 3.18
C LYS A 6 5.79 -26.75 2.09
N VAL A 7 5.81 -25.48 2.46
CA VAL A 7 5.97 -24.35 1.53
C VAL A 7 7.46 -24.14 1.26
N LYS A 8 7.87 -24.40 0.02
CA LYS A 8 9.24 -24.16 -0.43
C LYS A 8 9.46 -22.67 -0.66
N PHE A 9 10.67 -22.20 -0.34
CA PHE A 9 11.07 -20.85 -0.69
C PHE A 9 11.13 -20.69 -2.21
N ASP A 10 10.51 -19.61 -2.71
CA ASP A 10 10.56 -19.19 -4.11
C ASP A 10 11.13 -17.78 -4.16
N GLU A 11 12.36 -17.66 -4.66
CA GLU A 11 13.05 -16.38 -4.75
C GLU A 11 12.33 -15.38 -5.66
N LYS A 12 11.72 -15.83 -6.76
CA LYS A 12 11.01 -14.94 -7.70
C LYS A 12 9.76 -14.36 -7.04
N GLN A 13 9.00 -15.19 -6.31
CA GLN A 13 7.85 -14.71 -5.56
C GLN A 13 8.27 -13.79 -4.41
N TYR A 14 9.36 -14.13 -3.70
CA TYR A 14 9.90 -13.27 -2.67
C TYR A 14 10.26 -11.88 -3.21
N GLN A 15 11.00 -11.81 -4.31
CA GLN A 15 11.36 -10.52 -4.93
C GLN A 15 10.14 -9.75 -5.42
N LYS A 16 9.11 -10.44 -5.94
CA LYS A 16 7.82 -9.83 -6.32
C LYS A 16 7.11 -9.20 -5.11
N SER A 17 7.13 -9.87 -3.96
CA SER A 17 6.46 -9.39 -2.74
C SER A 17 7.32 -8.41 -1.93
N LEU A 18 8.63 -8.37 -2.14
CA LEU A 18 9.57 -7.57 -1.36
C LEU A 18 9.20 -6.07 -1.27
N PRO A 19 8.78 -5.38 -2.35
CA PRO A 19 8.35 -3.99 -2.27
C PRO A 19 7.17 -3.79 -1.31
N LEU A 20 6.16 -4.67 -1.38
CA LEU A 20 4.99 -4.63 -0.50
C LEU A 20 5.38 -4.91 0.97
N ILE A 21 6.25 -5.90 1.20
CA ILE A 21 6.73 -6.20 2.55
C ILE A 21 7.46 -4.98 3.16
N LYS A 22 8.28 -4.30 2.35
CA LYS A 22 9.00 -3.09 2.77
C LYS A 22 8.04 -1.94 3.11
N ILE A 23 7.03 -1.67 2.27
CA ILE A 23 6.08 -0.58 2.55
C ILE A 23 5.25 -0.89 3.79
N GLN A 24 4.81 -2.14 3.96
CA GLN A 24 4.05 -2.60 5.12
C GLN A 24 4.85 -2.44 6.42
N LEU A 25 6.12 -2.85 6.42
CA LEU A 25 6.99 -2.67 7.58
C LEU A 25 7.20 -1.20 7.92
N LYS A 26 7.42 -0.35 6.91
CA LYS A 26 7.54 1.11 7.10
C LYS A 26 6.25 1.71 7.65
N ALA A 27 5.09 1.28 7.16
CA ALA A 27 3.79 1.75 7.63
C ALA A 27 3.52 1.35 9.08
N LEU A 28 3.90 0.13 9.49
CA LEU A 28 3.78 -0.32 10.88
C LEU A 28 4.69 0.49 11.81
N ILE A 29 5.92 0.80 11.40
CA ILE A 29 6.81 1.68 12.19
C ILE A 29 6.20 3.08 12.31
N ALA A 30 5.67 3.64 11.22
CA ALA A 30 5.03 4.94 11.23
C ALA A 30 3.81 4.98 12.16
N ARG A 31 3.01 3.91 12.16
CA ARG A 31 1.89 3.74 13.10
C ARG A 31 2.36 3.79 14.55
N ASP A 32 3.42 3.05 14.86
CA ASP A 32 3.90 2.90 16.23
C ASP A 32 4.57 4.19 16.75
N LEU A 33 5.13 5.01 15.86
CA LEU A 33 5.74 6.30 16.20
C LEU A 33 4.74 7.47 16.28
N TRP A 34 3.70 7.46 15.43
CA TRP A 34 2.70 8.52 15.36
C TRP A 34 1.31 7.96 15.64
N ASP A 35 0.59 7.57 14.60
CA ASP A 35 -0.76 7.02 14.71
C ASP A 35 -1.17 6.23 13.45
N MET A 36 -2.41 5.71 13.46
CA MET A 36 -3.00 4.99 12.32
C MET A 36 -3.14 5.84 11.04
N ASN A 37 -3.17 7.17 11.10
CA ASN A 37 -3.25 8.00 9.90
C ASN A 37 -1.96 7.87 9.08
N GLU A 38 -0.80 7.84 9.74
CA GLU A 38 0.49 7.69 9.07
C GLU A 38 0.69 6.29 8.47
N TYR A 39 0.08 5.26 9.06
CA TYR A 39 -0.02 3.94 8.44
C TYR A 39 -0.71 4.03 7.07
N PHE A 40 -1.91 4.60 7.01
CA PHE A 40 -2.68 4.69 5.77
C PHE A 40 -2.06 5.70 4.79
N ARG A 41 -1.37 6.74 5.27
CA ARG A 41 -0.60 7.64 4.40
C ARG A 41 0.40 6.86 3.56
N LEU A 42 1.10 5.89 4.14
CA LEU A 42 2.05 5.05 3.41
C LEU A 42 1.36 3.96 2.59
N MET A 43 0.42 3.20 3.17
CA MET A 43 -0.25 2.10 2.47
C MET A 43 -1.08 2.57 1.26
N ASN A 44 -1.67 3.75 1.33
CA ASN A 44 -2.48 4.28 0.24
C ASN A 44 -1.63 4.70 -0.97
N THR A 45 -0.32 4.93 -0.81
CA THR A 45 0.58 5.21 -1.95
C THR A 45 0.73 4.03 -2.91
N THR A 46 0.37 2.82 -2.48
CA THR A 46 0.40 1.62 -3.33
C THR A 46 -0.99 1.22 -3.83
N ASN A 47 -2.03 1.99 -3.53
CA ASN A 47 -3.41 1.68 -3.92
C ASN A 47 -3.82 2.55 -5.11
N GLU A 48 -3.87 1.95 -6.30
CA GLU A 48 -4.22 2.62 -7.55
C GLU A 48 -5.60 3.31 -7.49
N SER A 49 -6.59 2.69 -6.83
CA SER A 49 -7.93 3.28 -6.72
C SER A 49 -7.91 4.57 -5.90
N ILE A 50 -7.14 4.61 -4.83
CA ILE A 50 -6.99 5.82 -4.01
C ILE A 50 -6.22 6.88 -4.77
N LEU A 51 -5.13 6.50 -5.45
CA LEU A 51 -4.37 7.43 -6.28
C LEU A 51 -5.25 8.04 -7.38
N LYS A 52 -6.08 7.24 -8.05
CA LYS A 52 -6.99 7.73 -9.09
C LYS A 52 -8.09 8.63 -8.51
N ALA A 53 -8.63 8.30 -7.34
CA ALA A 53 -9.56 9.17 -6.65
C ALA A 53 -8.93 10.52 -6.31
N LEU A 54 -7.69 10.53 -5.81
CA LEU A 54 -6.94 11.76 -5.55
C LEU A 54 -6.68 12.55 -6.84
N GLU A 55 -6.35 11.89 -7.94
CA GLU A 55 -6.17 12.54 -9.25
C GLU A 55 -7.46 13.26 -9.69
N ILE A 56 -8.60 12.57 -9.63
CA ILE A 56 -9.91 13.12 -10.02
C ILE A 56 -10.30 14.29 -9.11
N LEU A 57 -10.12 14.14 -7.78
CA LEU A 57 -10.44 15.18 -6.79
C LEU A 57 -9.55 16.42 -6.89
N ASN A 58 -8.29 16.26 -7.31
CA ASN A 58 -7.34 17.35 -7.53
C ASN A 58 -7.44 17.97 -8.94
N SER A 59 -8.39 17.50 -9.76
CA SER A 59 -8.68 18.05 -11.09
C SER A 59 -10.09 18.64 -11.15
N ASP A 60 -10.41 19.33 -12.24
CA ASP A 60 -11.77 19.81 -12.49
C ASP A 60 -12.74 18.69 -12.88
N GLU A 61 -12.24 17.46 -13.11
CA GLU A 61 -13.06 16.33 -13.56
C GLU A 61 -14.18 16.00 -12.58
N TYR A 62 -13.90 16.05 -11.27
CA TYR A 62 -14.93 15.80 -10.26
C TYR A 62 -16.07 16.83 -10.33
N GLN A 63 -15.73 18.11 -10.42
CA GLN A 63 -16.71 19.20 -10.53
C GLN A 63 -17.54 19.11 -11.81
N ASN A 64 -16.94 18.64 -12.90
CA ASN A 64 -17.64 18.42 -14.16
C ASN A 64 -18.63 17.25 -14.11
N LYS A 65 -18.39 16.22 -13.29
CA LYS A 65 -19.32 15.09 -13.09
C LYS A 65 -20.51 15.43 -12.18
N LEU A 66 -20.42 16.47 -11.37
CA LEU A 66 -21.49 16.91 -10.46
C LEU A 66 -22.54 17.81 -11.14
N LYS A 67 -22.30 18.25 -12.37
CA LYS A 67 -23.23 19.03 -13.20
C LYS A 67 -24.10 18.10 -14.04
#